data_AF-A0A9E3ZWW4-F1
#
_entry.id   AF-A0A9E3ZWW4-F1
#
_cell.length_a   1.000
_cell.length_b   1.000
_cell.length_c   1.000
_cell.angle_alpha   90.00
_cell.angle_beta   90.00
_cell.angle_gamma   90.00
#
_symmetry.space_group_name_H-M   'P 1'
#
loop_
_entity.id
_entity.type
_entity.pdbx_description
1 polymer ?
#
loop_
_entity_poly.entity_id
_entity_poly.type
_entity_poly.pdbx_seq_one_letter_code
_entity_poly.pdbx_strand_id
1 'polypeptide(L)'
;VRELLKEEFTGEIYRQRKIDVEPAFGNLKANLAFNRFSVRGKDKITQELGFALMALNLRKWRKNKKEIRQKTRKNKYSKMRYFIFEYLFSLKETFGSASFCYYLSPCYGKHFID
;
A
#
# COMPACT_ATOMS: atom_id res chain seq x y z
N VAL A 1 20.66 37.71 3.15
CA VAL A 1 20.07 36.34 3.14
C VAL A 1 19.93 35.78 1.73
N ARG A 2 19.24 36.45 0.79
CA ARG A 2 19.07 35.94 -0.59
C ARG A 2 20.39 35.74 -1.35
N GLU A 3 21.43 36.53 -1.06
CA GLU A 3 22.75 36.38 -1.68
C GLU A 3 23.51 35.14 -1.19
N LEU A 4 23.33 34.75 0.08
CA LEU A 4 23.95 33.55 0.66
C LEU A 4 23.37 32.24 0.09
N LEU A 5 22.19 32.30 -0.54
CA LEU A 5 21.54 31.15 -1.19
C LEU A 5 21.91 31.01 -2.67
N LYS A 6 22.66 31.97 -3.25
CA LYS A 6 23.13 31.92 -4.64
C LYS A 6 24.33 31.00 -4.81
N GLU A 7 25.11 30.84 -3.76
CA GLU A 7 26.24 29.91 -3.72
C GLU A 7 25.72 28.46 -3.74
N GLU A 8 26.20 27.66 -4.68
CA GLU A 8 25.71 26.30 -4.97
C GLU A 8 25.76 25.41 -3.72
N PHE A 9 26.89 25.43 -3.01
CA PHE A 9 27.11 24.65 -1.78
C PHE A 9 26.11 25.01 -0.66
N THR A 10 25.88 26.29 -0.44
CA THR A 10 24.97 26.78 0.61
C THR A 10 23.50 26.56 0.23
N GLY A 11 23.19 26.59 -1.07
CA GLY A 11 21.88 26.22 -1.62
C GLY A 11 21.53 24.74 -1.47
N GLU A 12 22.51 23.84 -1.65
CA GLU A 12 22.37 22.39 -1.47
C GLU A 12 21.98 22.04 -0.02
N ILE A 13 22.72 22.58 0.95
CA ILE A 13 22.45 22.39 2.38
C ILE A 13 21.06 22.92 2.74
N TYR A 14 20.67 24.06 2.16
CA TYR A 14 19.35 24.63 2.37
C TYR A 14 18.21 23.75 1.82
N ARG A 15 18.39 23.15 0.64
CA ARG A 15 17.44 22.16 0.09
C ARG A 15 17.33 20.92 0.97
N GLN A 16 18.46 20.38 1.42
CA GLN A 16 18.49 19.20 2.28
C GLN A 16 17.70 19.43 3.58
N ARG A 17 17.85 20.61 4.20
CA ARG A 17 17.10 20.97 5.41
C ARG A 17 15.58 21.01 5.18
N LYS A 18 15.10 21.51 4.03
CA LYS A 18 13.66 21.45 3.70
C LYS A 18 13.14 20.02 3.58
N ILE A 19 13.98 19.11 3.08
CA ILE A 19 13.61 17.71 2.90
C ILE A 19 13.60 16.95 4.23
N ASP A 20 14.47 17.30 5.19
CA ASP A 20 14.67 16.44 6.37
C ASP A 20 14.00 16.96 7.64
N VAL A 21 14.19 18.23 8.00
CA VAL A 21 13.73 18.74 9.29
C VAL A 21 12.23 19.07 9.28
N GLU A 22 11.71 19.68 8.21
CA GLU A 22 10.28 20.01 8.11
C GLU A 22 9.36 18.77 8.21
N PRO A 23 9.59 17.67 7.47
CA PRO A 23 8.71 16.51 7.56
C PRO A 23 8.87 15.74 8.87
N ALA A 24 10.02 15.76 9.54
CA ALA A 24 10.17 15.12 10.86
C ALA A 24 9.30 15.83 11.92
N PHE A 25 9.38 17.17 12.00
CA PHE A 25 8.55 17.95 12.92
C PHE A 25 7.07 17.98 12.52
N GLY A 26 6.77 18.00 11.22
CA GLY A 26 5.41 17.85 10.71
C GLY A 26 4.78 16.52 11.11
N ASN A 27 5.54 15.43 11.02
CA ASN A 27 5.09 14.11 11.46
C ASN A 27 4.86 14.06 12.98
N LEU A 28 5.73 14.67 13.79
CA LEU A 28 5.54 14.76 15.23
C LEU A 28 4.24 15.50 15.58
N LYS A 29 4.00 16.66 14.97
CA LYS A 29 2.78 17.45 15.20
C LYS A 29 1.52 16.72 14.71
N ALA A 30 1.51 16.25 13.47
CA ALA A 30 0.30 15.65 12.87
C ALA A 30 -0.04 14.28 13.47
N ASN A 31 0.96 13.47 13.83
CA ASN A 31 0.71 12.12 14.34
C ASN A 31 0.55 12.09 15.87
N LEU A 32 1.37 12.83 16.61
CA LEU A 32 1.40 12.77 18.07
C LEU A 32 0.82 14.01 18.75
N ALA A 33 0.29 14.98 17.98
CA ALA A 33 -0.15 16.28 18.50
C ALA A 33 0.92 16.99 19.34
N PHE A 34 2.20 16.75 18.99
CA PHE A 34 3.34 17.21 19.77
C PHE A 34 3.58 18.72 19.55
N ASN A 35 2.86 19.53 20.32
CA ASN A 35 2.89 21.00 20.19
C ASN A 35 3.88 21.66 21.16
N ARG A 36 4.14 21.05 22.32
CA ARG A 36 5.03 21.58 23.35
C ARG A 36 5.72 20.44 24.10
N PHE A 37 6.94 20.69 24.56
CA PHE A 37 7.60 19.83 25.55
C PHE A 37 6.91 19.99 26.91
N SER A 38 6.66 18.87 27.58
CA SER A 38 6.09 18.85 28.93
C SER A 38 7.13 19.24 29.97
N VAL A 39 8.39 18.85 29.74
CA VAL A 39 9.50 19.04 30.68
C VAL A 39 10.43 20.19 30.27
N ARG A 40 11.12 20.76 31.26
CA ARG A 40 12.16 21.79 31.06
C ARG A 40 13.54 21.21 31.40
N GLY A 41 14.56 21.72 30.74
CA GLY A 41 15.94 21.24 30.85
C GLY A 41 16.34 20.34 29.69
N LYS A 42 17.57 20.53 29.19
CA LYS A 42 18.06 19.94 27.93
C LYS A 42 17.97 18.41 27.93
N ASP A 43 18.45 17.77 28.99
CA ASP A 43 18.50 16.30 29.07
C ASP A 43 17.10 15.67 29.06
N LYS A 44 16.17 16.28 29.79
CA LYS A 44 14.78 15.81 29.88
C LYS A 44 14.05 15.99 28.55
N ILE A 45 14.27 17.11 27.86
CA ILE A 45 13.72 17.37 26.53
C ILE A 45 14.21 16.32 25.51
N THR A 46 15.50 15.96 25.57
CA THR A 46 16.06 14.92 24.69
C THR A 46 15.38 13.56 24.90
N GLN A 47 15.09 13.20 26.16
CA GLN A 47 14.35 11.96 26.47
C GLN A 47 12.91 12.01 25.95
N GLU A 48 12.18 13.10 26.20
CA GLU A 48 10.80 13.28 25.73
C GLU A 48 10.72 13.19 24.19
N LEU A 49 11.65 13.83 23.50
CA LEU A 49 11.77 13.74 22.04
C LEU A 49 12.08 12.30 21.59
N GLY A 50 12.97 11.60 22.29
CA GLY A 50 13.30 10.20 22.04
C GLY A 50 12.06 9.30 22.10
N PHE A 51 11.22 9.46 23.11
CA PHE A 51 9.95 8.72 23.22
C PHE A 51 8.98 9.05 22.09
N ALA A 52 8.84 10.34 21.73
CA ALA A 52 7.98 10.75 20.64
C ALA A 52 8.43 10.12 19.30
N LEU A 53 9.73 10.13 19.01
CA LEU A 53 10.29 9.49 17.82
C LEU A 53 10.09 7.96 17.84
N MET A 54 10.25 7.33 19.00
CA MET A 54 10.00 5.89 19.15
C MET A 54 8.54 5.53 18.87
N ALA A 55 7.59 6.33 19.36
CA ALA A 55 6.17 6.16 19.07
C ALA A 55 5.85 6.30 17.56
N LEU A 56 6.51 7.21 16.85
CA LEU A 56 6.40 7.33 15.39
C LEU A 56 6.93 6.09 14.66
N ASN A 57 8.09 5.57 15.09
CA ASN A 57 8.67 4.36 14.51
C ASN A 57 7.75 3.15 14.68
N LEU A 58 7.11 3.00 15.84
CA LEU A 58 6.11 1.95 16.07
C LEU A 58 4.88 2.07 15.17
N ARG A 59 4.40 3.30 14.92
CA ARG A 59 3.29 3.53 13.97
C ARG A 59 3.67 3.15 12.55
N LYS A 60 4.88 3.52 12.10
CA LYS A 60 5.41 3.13 10.78
C LYS A 60 5.51 1.61 10.66
N TRP A 61 6.07 0.95 11.67
CA TRP A 61 6.19 -0.51 11.70
C TRP A 61 4.84 -1.22 11.59
N ARG A 62 3.82 -0.74 12.33
CA ARG A 62 2.46 -1.28 12.25
C ARG A 62 1.85 -1.16 10.85
N LYS A 63 2.04 -0.01 10.18
CA LYS A 63 1.56 0.19 8.80
C LYS A 63 2.25 -0.77 7.84
N ASN A 64 3.57 -0.87 7.89
CA ASN A 64 4.35 -1.79 7.04
C ASN A 64 3.95 -3.25 7.28
N LYS A 65 3.75 -3.66 8.54
CA LYS A 65 3.30 -5.02 8.87
C LYS A 65 1.91 -5.32 8.32
N LYS A 66 0.98 -4.35 8.35
CA LYS A 66 -0.35 -4.49 7.73
C LYS A 66 -0.23 -4.64 6.22
N GLU A 67 0.62 -3.85 5.58
CA GLU A 67 0.85 -3.91 4.13
C GLU A 67 1.45 -5.25 3.70
N ILE A 68 2.51 -5.70 4.39
CA ILE A 68 3.10 -7.03 4.16
C ILE A 68 2.05 -8.12 4.32
N ARG A 69 1.27 -8.08 5.41
CA ARG A 69 0.20 -9.06 5.65
C ARG A 69 -0.86 -9.05 4.54
N GLN A 70 -1.26 -7.88 4.05
CA GLN A 70 -2.21 -7.76 2.94
C GLN A 70 -1.62 -8.32 1.63
N LYS A 71 -0.34 -8.02 1.33
CA LYS A 71 0.38 -8.57 0.18
C LYS A 71 0.43 -10.10 0.25
N THR A 72 0.79 -10.67 1.41
CA THR A 72 0.79 -12.14 1.61
C THR A 72 -0.61 -12.74 1.41
N ARG A 73 -1.66 -12.09 1.93
CA ARG A 73 -3.05 -12.56 1.73
C ARG A 73 -3.47 -12.53 0.27
N LYS A 74 -3.22 -11.42 -0.44
CA LYS A 74 -3.53 -11.31 -1.88
C LYS A 74 -2.78 -12.37 -2.69
N ASN A 75 -1.51 -12.61 -2.38
CA ASN A 75 -0.70 -13.63 -3.05
C ASN A 75 -1.19 -15.06 -2.75
N LYS A 76 -1.66 -15.32 -1.52
CA LYS A 76 -2.32 -16.59 -1.18
C LYS A 76 -3.66 -16.75 -1.91
N TYR A 77 -4.45 -15.69 -2.02
CA TYR A 77 -5.74 -15.72 -2.70
C TYR A 77 -5.60 -15.88 -4.22
N SER A 78 -4.63 -15.18 -4.85
CA SER A 78 -4.30 -15.42 -6.26
C SER A 78 -3.84 -16.86 -6.47
N LYS A 79 -2.96 -17.39 -5.60
CA LYS A 79 -2.53 -18.79 -5.66
C LYS A 79 -3.70 -19.78 -5.53
N MET A 80 -4.62 -19.57 -4.58
CA MET A 80 -5.84 -20.37 -4.45
C MET A 80 -6.75 -20.24 -5.68
N ARG A 81 -6.88 -19.04 -6.27
CA ARG A 81 -7.62 -18.87 -7.53
C ARG A 81 -6.98 -19.65 -8.67
N TYR A 82 -5.66 -19.62 -8.85
CA TYR A 82 -4.97 -20.43 -9.85
C TYR A 82 -5.26 -21.92 -9.64
N PHE A 83 -5.17 -22.43 -8.40
CA PHE A 83 -5.55 -23.81 -8.10
C PHE A 83 -7.01 -24.14 -8.43
N ILE A 84 -7.95 -23.24 -8.14
CA ILE A 84 -9.37 -23.43 -8.48
C ILE A 84 -9.59 -23.37 -10.00
N PHE A 85 -8.91 -22.47 -10.72
CA PHE A 85 -8.97 -22.39 -12.19
C PHE A 85 -8.43 -23.67 -12.84
N GLU A 86 -7.29 -24.18 -12.38
CA GLU A 86 -6.72 -25.47 -12.81
C GLU A 86 -7.69 -26.62 -12.58
N TYR A 87 -8.28 -26.71 -11.38
CA TYR A 87 -9.25 -27.76 -11.06
C TYR A 87 -10.52 -27.68 -11.93
N LEU A 88 -11.06 -26.47 -12.16
CA LEU A 88 -12.21 -26.25 -13.04
C LEU A 88 -11.92 -26.56 -14.52
N PHE A 89 -10.69 -26.30 -14.98
CA PHE A 89 -10.24 -26.66 -16.33
C PHE A 89 -10.23 -28.19 -16.52
N SER A 90 -9.65 -28.91 -15.55
CA SER A 90 -9.63 -30.38 -15.57
C SER A 90 -11.04 -31.00 -15.51
N LEU A 91 -11.97 -30.42 -14.73
CA LEU A 91 -13.35 -30.92 -14.67
C LEU A 91 -14.11 -30.73 -15.98
N LYS A 92 -13.87 -29.64 -16.72
CA LYS A 92 -14.48 -29.43 -18.04
C LYS A 92 -14.08 -30.50 -19.06
N GLU A 93 -12.85 -31.03 -18.98
CA GLU A 93 -12.42 -32.12 -19.85
C GLU A 93 -13.16 -33.44 -19.56
N THR A 94 -13.60 -33.66 -18.32
CA THR A 94 -14.38 -34.86 -17.95
C THR A 94 -15.87 -34.78 -18.27
N PHE A 95 -16.47 -33.59 -18.37
CA PHE A 95 -17.92 -33.41 -18.57
C PHE A 95 -18.32 -32.83 -19.95
N GLY A 96 -17.38 -32.69 -20.90
CA GLY A 96 -17.59 -31.88 -22.09
C GLY A 96 -17.11 -32.46 -23.42
N SER A 97 -17.63 -33.62 -23.84
CA SER A 97 -17.58 -34.01 -25.27
C SER A 97 -18.91 -34.55 -25.85
N ALA A 98 -20.02 -34.60 -25.11
CA ALA A 98 -21.30 -35.08 -25.67
C ALA A 98 -22.50 -34.14 -25.52
N SER A 99 -22.62 -33.33 -24.46
CA SER A 99 -23.87 -32.58 -24.20
C SER A 99 -23.89 -31.10 -24.61
N PHE A 100 -22.75 -30.46 -24.90
CA PHE A 100 -22.73 -29.03 -25.24
C PHE A 100 -22.99 -28.74 -26.74
N CYS A 101 -23.02 -29.77 -27.60
CA CYS A 101 -23.31 -29.62 -29.03
C CYS A 101 -24.80 -29.33 -29.32
N TYR A 102 -25.71 -29.59 -28.38
CA TYR A 102 -27.16 -29.46 -28.59
C TYR A 102 -27.74 -28.08 -28.20
N TYR A 103 -26.96 -27.18 -27.60
CA TYR A 103 -27.47 -25.90 -27.10
C TYR A 103 -27.02 -24.67 -27.91
N LEU A 104 -26.28 -24.85 -29.01
CA LEU A 104 -25.84 -23.75 -29.88
C LEU A 104 -26.23 -23.92 -31.37
N SER A 105 -27.38 -24.52 -31.67
CA SER A 105 -28.01 -24.36 -32.99
C SER A 105 -28.94 -23.14 -32.96
N PRO A 106 -28.67 -22.08 -33.74
CA PRO A 106 -29.62 -20.99 -33.92
C PRO A 106 -30.80 -21.52 -34.74
N CYS A 107 -31.97 -21.63 -34.10
CA CYS A 107 -33.24 -21.87 -34.77
C CYS A 107 -33.56 -20.70 -35.72
N TYR A 108 -33.37 -20.88 -37.03
CA TYR A 108 -34.03 -20.07 -38.05
C TYR A 108 -35.19 -20.87 -38.67
N GLY A 109 -36.41 -20.37 -38.43
CA GLY A 109 -37.53 -20.40 -39.38
C GLY A 109 -38.15 -21.74 -39.73
N LYS A 110 -39.24 -22.12 -39.03
CA LYS A 110 -40.32 -22.89 -39.65
C LYS A 110 -41.08 -21.96 -40.61
N HIS A 111 -40.98 -22.20 -41.91
CA HIS A 111 -42.05 -21.83 -42.87
C HIS A 111 -42.61 -23.13 -43.43
N PHE A 112 -43.83 -23.42 -43.00
CA PHE A 112 -44.65 -24.57 -43.38
C PHE A 112 -45.26 -24.26 -44.76
N ILE A 113 -45.09 -25.17 -45.71
CA ILE A 113 -45.90 -25.27 -46.93
C ILE A 113 -47.20 -25.94 -46.52
N ASP A 114 -48.32 -25.24 -46.70
CA ASP A 114 -49.58 -25.72 -47.29
C ASP A 114 -50.48 -24.51 -47.56
#